data_AF-A0A538J5I7-F1
#
_entry.id   AF-A0A538J5I7-F1
#
_cell.length_a   1.000
_cell.length_b   1.000
_cell.length_c   1.000
_cell.angle_alpha   90.00
_cell.angle_beta   90.00
_cell.angle_gamma   90.00
#
_symmetry.space_group_name_H-M   'P 1'
#
loop_
_entity.id
_entity.type
_entity.pdbx_description
1 polymer ?
#
loop_
_entity_poly.entity_id
_entity_poly.type
_entity_poly.pdbx_seq_one_letter_code
_entity_poly.pdbx_strand_id
1 'polypeptide(L)' 'MRDAMFRDYSCVVLEDCTAEPIGDGANHAGSLRVIETLFVWVSDARAVCEALAAQAQLV' A
#
# COMPACT_ATOMS: atom_id res chain seq x y z
N MET A 1 4.82 -7.78 0.67
CA MET A 1 3.36 -7.68 0.91
C MET A 1 2.64 -9.00 0.69
N ARG A 2 2.75 -9.69 -0.47
CA ARG A 2 2.11 -11.02 -0.68
C ARG A 2 2.46 -12.02 0.42
N ASP A 3 3.74 -12.19 0.68
CA ASP A 3 4.25 -13.07 1.74
C ASP A 3 3.74 -12.73 3.15
N ALA A 4 3.47 -11.45 3.42
CA ALA A 4 2.93 -10.99 4.70
C ALA A 4 1.43 -11.25 4.77
N MET A 5 0.69 -11.02 3.68
CA MET A 5 -0.72 -11.38 3.56
C MET A 5 -0.95 -12.89 3.77
N PHE A 6 -0.10 -13.75 3.18
CA PHE A 6 -0.14 -15.20 3.42
C PHE A 6 0.28 -15.63 4.83
N ARG A 7 0.68 -14.69 5.68
CA ARG A 7 0.99 -14.88 7.11
C ARG A 7 0.02 -14.10 8.00
N ASP A 8 -1.17 -13.79 7.48
CA ASP A 8 -2.26 -13.09 8.17
C ASP A 8 -1.92 -11.66 8.64
N TYR A 9 -0.92 -11.01 8.03
CA TYR A 9 -0.70 -9.57 8.26
C TYR A 9 -1.68 -8.73 7.45
N SER A 10 -2.34 -7.77 8.12
CA SER A 10 -3.07 -6.70 7.46
C SER A 10 -2.09 -5.64 6.96
N CYS A 11 -1.93 -5.55 5.64
CA CYS A 11 -0.95 -4.66 5.00
C CYS A 11 -1.64 -3.51 4.28
N VAL A 12 -0.99 -2.35 4.27
CA VAL A 12 -1.31 -1.20 3.41
C VAL A 12 -0.07 -0.88 2.57
N VAL A 13 -0.22 -0.82 1.26
CA VAL A 13 0.82 -0.36 0.33
C VAL A 13 0.58 1.11 0.02
N LEU A 14 1.64 1.91 0.09
CA LEU A 14 1.60 3.34 -0.22
C LEU A 14 2.00 3.55 -1.68
N GLU A 15 1.05 4.00 -2.51
CA GLU A 15 1.29 4.15 -3.95
C GLU A 15 2.31 5.26 -4.26
N ASP A 16 2.26 6.36 -3.53
CA ASP A 16 3.14 7.52 -3.66
C ASP A 16 4.54 7.29 -3.05
N CYS A 17 4.73 6.18 -2.34
CA CYS A 17 6.01 5.77 -1.77
C CYS A 17 6.61 4.50 -2.41
N THR A 18 5.99 3.98 -3.48
CA THR A 18 6.44 2.77 -4.16
C THR A 18 6.72 3.07 -5.63
N ALA A 19 7.93 2.76 -6.11
CA ALA A 19 8.30 2.96 -7.51
C ALA A 19 8.46 1.62 -8.26
N GLU A 20 8.14 1.61 -9.55
CA GLU A 20 8.47 0.51 -10.48
C GLU A 20 9.50 1.02 -11.51
N PRO A 21 10.81 1.00 -11.19
CA PRO A 21 11.83 1.60 -12.07
C PRO A 21 12.10 0.75 -13.33
N ILE A 22 11.72 -0.52 -13.32
CA ILE A 22 11.89 -1.41 -14.47
C ILE A 22 10.75 -1.17 -15.46
N GLY A 23 11.07 -1.04 -16.75
CA GLY A 23 10.06 -0.77 -17.77
C GLY A 23 9.49 0.66 -17.72
N ASP A 24 10.24 1.61 -17.15
CA ASP A 24 9.88 3.04 -17.08
C ASP A 24 8.49 3.30 -16.45
N GLY A 25 8.17 2.54 -15.40
CA GLY A 25 6.89 2.66 -14.70
C GLY A 25 5.67 2.17 -15.49
N ALA A 26 5.85 1.54 -16.65
CA ALA A 26 4.75 1.15 -17.52
C ALA A 26 3.72 0.24 -16.85
N ASN A 27 4.13 -0.62 -15.90
CA ASN A 27 3.18 -1.48 -15.18
C ASN A 27 2.80 -0.94 -13.80
N HIS A 28 3.31 0.21 -13.35
CA HIS A 28 3.08 0.68 -11.98
C HIS A 28 1.59 0.70 -11.61
N ALA A 29 0.76 1.32 -12.46
CA ALA A 29 -0.69 1.38 -12.25
C ALA A 29 -1.36 -0.01 -12.32
N GLY A 30 -0.92 -0.87 -13.24
CA GLY A 30 -1.45 -2.23 -13.38
C GLY A 30 -1.10 -3.12 -12.18
N SER A 31 0.15 -3.04 -11.73
CA SER A 31 0.67 -3.68 -10.53
C SER A 31 -0.15 -3.24 -9.33
N LEU A 32 -0.31 -1.93 -9.07
CA LEU A 32 -1.12 -1.44 -7.94
C LEU A 32 -2.56 -1.95 -8.00
N ARG A 33 -3.18 -1.98 -9.19
CA ARG A 33 -4.55 -2.49 -9.34
C ARG A 33 -4.67 -3.97 -8.99
N VAL A 34 -3.71 -4.79 -9.43
CA VAL A 34 -3.65 -6.22 -9.07
C VAL A 34 -3.44 -6.40 -7.57
N ILE A 35 -2.57 -5.58 -6.97
CA ILE A 35 -2.27 -5.58 -5.54
C ILE A 35 -3.53 -5.30 -4.71
N GLU A 36 -4.23 -4.22 -5.04
CA GLU A 36 -5.47 -3.80 -4.39
C GLU A 36 -6.59 -4.84 -4.52
N THR A 37 -6.71 -5.45 -5.71
CA THR A 37 -7.82 -6.37 -6.00
C THR A 37 -7.65 -7.72 -5.31
N LEU A 38 -6.42 -8.23 -5.20
CA LEU A 38 -6.17 -9.63 -4.84
C LEU A 38 -5.46 -9.84 -3.52
N PHE A 39 -4.74 -8.84 -3.00
CA PHE A 39 -3.80 -9.07 -1.90
C PHE A 39 -4.03 -8.16 -0.70
N VAL A 40 -3.84 -6.85 -0.87
CA VAL A 40 -3.71 -5.92 0.26
C VAL A 40 -4.34 -4.57 -0.08
N TRP A 41 -4.55 -3.70 0.91
CA TRP A 41 -5.04 -2.35 0.65
C TRP A 41 -3.96 -1.47 0.02
N VAL A 42 -4.39 -0.53 -0.82
CA VAL A 42 -3.56 0.52 -1.38
C VAL A 42 -4.10 1.86 -0.87
N SER A 43 -3.20 2.77 -0.51
CA SER A 43 -3.50 4.13 -0.03
C SER A 43 -2.35 5.07 -0.40
N ASP A 44 -2.51 6.36 -0.13
CA ASP A 44 -1.41 7.34 -0.15
C ASP A 44 -0.82 7.56 1.25
N ALA A 45 0.41 8.06 1.32
CA ALA A 45 1.13 8.30 2.57
C ALA A 45 0.42 9.32 3.46
N ARG A 46 -0.20 10.35 2.88
CA ARG A 46 -0.92 11.38 3.63
C ARG A 46 -2.08 10.76 4.42
N ALA A 47 -2.93 9.98 3.78
CA ALA A 47 -4.09 9.34 4.39
C ALA A 47 -3.67 8.40 5.53
N VAL A 48 -2.59 7.64 5.35
CA VAL A 48 -2.06 6.76 6.40
C VAL A 48 -1.46 7.55 7.56
N CYS A 49 -0.70 8.61 7.30
CA CYS A 49 -0.18 9.49 8.35
C CYS A 49 -1.30 10.16 9.15
N GLU A 50 -2.35 10.65 8.49
CA GLU A 50 -3.52 11.25 9.14
C GLU A 50 -4.25 10.22 10.03
N ALA A 51 -4.46 9.00 9.52
CA ALA A 51 -5.10 7.92 10.28
C ALA A 51 -4.28 7.51 11.52
N LEU A 52 -2.96 7.40 11.39
CA LEU A 52 -2.07 7.06 12.51
C LEU A 52 -2.01 8.18 13.55
N ALA A 53 -1.97 9.45 13.12
CA ALA A 53 -2.02 10.60 14.02
C ALA A 53 -3.33 10.66 14.79
N ALA A 54 -4.46 10.43 14.12
CA ALA A 54 -5.77 10.34 14.76
C ALA A 54 -5.84 9.18 15.76
N GLN A 55 -5.32 8.00 15.41
CA GLN A 55 -5.25 6.87 16.34
C GLN A 55 -4.41 7.19 17.58
N ALA A 56 -3.23 7.81 17.41
CA ALA A 56 -2.34 8.14 18.52
C ALA A 56 -2.94 9.14 19.52
N GLN A 57 -3.90 9.97 19.10
CA GLN A 57 -4.66 10.88 19.97
C GLN A 57 -5.79 10.19 20.74
N LEU A 58 -6.16 8.96 20.34
CA LEU A 58 -7.20 8.15 20.98
C LEU A 58 -6.63 7.15 21.99
N VAL A 59 -5.31 7.08 22.16
CA VAL A 59 -4.57 6.25 23.13
C VAL A 59 -4.13 7.10 24.31
#